data_AF-A0AAV6CIW0-F1
#
_entry.id   AF-A0AAV6CIW0-F1
#
_cell.length_a   1.000
_cell.length_b   1.000
_cell.length_c   1.000
_cell.angle_alpha   90.00
_cell.angle_beta   90.00
_cell.angle_gamma   90.00
#
_symmetry.space_group_name_H-M   'P 1'
#
loop_
_entity.id
_entity.type
_entity.pdbx_description
1 polymer ?
#
loop_
_entity_poly.entity_id
_entity_poly.type
_entity_poly.pdbx_seq_one_letter_code
_entity_poly.pdbx_strand_id
1 'polypeptide(L)'
;MLLKLLVQVMNSSGFKTGAPETYIGYQECCDRLGLQNPQNEHWGRFLQRHGLNDLNGWTKVHGFPKITGIIVNQRGDRAFRPGPDYFKSNGQKDGEWQWWENEVAQAAKFDWSPYV
;
A
#
# COMPACT_ATOMS: atom_id res chain seq x y z
N MET A 1 -11.56 3.76 -5.86
CA MET A 1 -11.01 2.66 -6.70
C MET A 1 -9.87 1.94 -5.99
N LEU A 2 -8.70 2.57 -5.77
CA LEU A 2 -7.58 1.95 -5.02
C LEU A 2 -7.90 1.69 -3.55
N LEU A 3 -8.48 2.64 -2.81
CA LEU A 3 -8.85 2.45 -1.40
C LEU A 3 -9.73 1.21 -1.20
N LYS A 4 -10.83 1.11 -1.97
CA LYS A 4 -11.74 -0.03 -1.97
C LYS A 4 -11.02 -1.36 -2.23
N LEU A 5 -10.08 -1.40 -3.18
CA LEU A 5 -9.26 -2.58 -3.45
C LEU A 5 -8.41 -2.98 -2.22
N LEU A 6 -7.73 -2.01 -1.59
CA LEU A 6 -6.89 -2.30 -0.43
C LEU A 6 -7.72 -2.78 0.77
N VAL A 7 -8.91 -2.21 0.97
CA VAL A 7 -9.86 -2.67 2.01
C VAL A 7 -10.33 -4.11 1.72
N GLN A 8 -10.61 -4.45 0.46
CA GLN A 8 -10.93 -5.82 0.07
C GLN A 8 -9.77 -6.79 0.32
N VAL A 9 -8.53 -6.38 0.07
CA VAL A 9 -7.33 -7.18 0.38
C VAL A 9 -7.25 -7.43 1.88
N MET A 10 -7.36 -6.39 2.71
CA MET A 10 -7.30 -6.51 4.18
C MET A 10 -8.38 -7.44 4.74
N ASN A 11 -9.58 -7.42 4.15
CA ASN A 11 -10.70 -8.26 4.58
C ASN A 11 -10.68 -9.67 3.98
N SER A 12 -9.70 -9.99 3.14
CA SER A 12 -9.57 -11.34 2.56
C SER A 12 -8.99 -12.32 3.59
N SER A 13 -9.39 -13.59 3.50
CA SER A 13 -8.92 -14.65 4.41
C SER A 13 -7.41 -14.92 4.34
N GLY A 14 -6.73 -14.44 3.29
CA GLY A 14 -5.29 -14.60 3.11
C GLY A 14 -4.46 -13.52 3.79
N PHE A 15 -5.04 -12.35 4.10
CA PHE A 15 -4.30 -11.23 4.66
C PHE A 15 -3.99 -11.43 6.14
N LYS A 16 -2.73 -11.17 6.52
CA LYS A 16 -2.27 -11.27 7.90
C LYS A 16 -1.37 -10.10 8.25
N THR A 17 -1.80 -9.27 9.21
CA THR A 17 -0.98 -8.18 9.75
C THR A 17 0.32 -8.72 10.32
N GLY A 18 1.45 -8.11 9.98
CA GLY A 18 2.78 -8.57 10.41
C GLY A 18 3.36 -9.70 9.56
N ALA A 19 2.66 -10.12 8.50
CA ALA A 19 3.15 -11.09 7.52
C ALA A 19 3.12 -10.46 6.11
N PRO A 20 4.11 -9.61 5.76
CA PRO A 20 4.14 -8.87 4.50
C PRO A 20 4.15 -9.72 3.22
N GLU A 21 4.45 -11.01 3.32
CA GLU A 21 4.29 -11.99 2.24
C GLU A 21 2.83 -12.21 1.84
N THR A 22 1.88 -11.84 2.69
CA THR A 22 0.43 -11.89 2.41
C THR A 22 -0.11 -10.58 1.83
N TYR A 23 0.73 -9.55 1.69
CA TYR A 23 0.34 -8.23 1.23
C TYR A 23 0.32 -8.16 -0.31
N ILE A 24 -0.37 -7.16 -0.87
CA ILE A 24 -0.56 -7.04 -2.32
C ILE A 24 0.66 -6.41 -3.01
N GLY A 25 0.99 -6.89 -4.21
CA GLY A 25 2.06 -6.34 -5.03
C GLY A 25 1.68 -5.08 -5.82
N TYR A 26 2.66 -4.24 -6.18
CA TYR A 26 2.43 -3.09 -7.08
C TYR A 26 1.81 -3.48 -8.43
N GLN A 27 2.33 -4.54 -9.06
CA GLN A 27 1.80 -5.05 -10.32
C GLN A 27 0.38 -5.59 -10.14
N GLU A 28 0.17 -6.43 -9.12
CA GLU A 28 -1.15 -7.00 -8.82
C GLU A 28 -2.20 -5.92 -8.53
N CYS A 29 -1.82 -4.83 -7.84
CA CYS A 29 -2.67 -3.66 -7.68
C CYS A 29 -3.10 -3.08 -9.04
N CYS A 30 -2.16 -2.89 -9.97
CA CYS A 30 -2.48 -2.35 -11.29
C CYS A 30 -3.40 -3.30 -12.07
N ASP A 31 -3.10 -4.59 -12.06
CA ASP A 31 -3.89 -5.62 -12.74
C ASP A 31 -5.33 -5.65 -12.21
N ARG A 32 -5.52 -5.64 -10.89
CA ARG A 32 -6.84 -5.64 -10.25
C ARG A 32 -7.62 -4.33 -10.43
N LEU A 33 -6.92 -3.24 -10.72
CA LEU A 33 -7.53 -1.95 -11.09
C LEU A 33 -7.80 -1.84 -12.60
N GLY A 34 -7.44 -2.85 -13.40
CA GLY A 34 -7.58 -2.81 -14.86
C GLY A 34 -6.65 -1.80 -15.53
N LEU A 35 -5.55 -1.42 -14.88
CA LEU A 35 -4.61 -0.43 -15.41
C LEU A 35 -3.60 -1.11 -16.34
N GLN A 36 -3.52 -0.63 -17.57
CA GLN A 36 -2.55 -1.11 -18.55
C GLN A 36 -1.26 -0.30 -18.44
N ASN A 37 -0.27 -0.87 -17.76
CA ASN A 37 1.06 -0.24 -17.65
C ASN A 37 1.78 -0.33 -19.00
N PRO A 38 2.23 0.80 -19.59
CA PRO A 38 3.01 0.77 -20.82
C PRO A 38 4.29 -0.06 -20.65
N GLN A 39 4.72 -0.71 -21.74
CA GLN A 39 5.96 -1.51 -21.74
C GLN A 39 7.13 -0.69 -21.20
N ASN A 40 7.89 -1.29 -20.27
CA ASN A 40 9.10 -0.78 -19.62
C ASN A 40 8.92 0.21 -18.46
N GLU A 41 7.69 0.59 -18.08
CA GLU A 41 7.51 1.42 -16.89
C GLU A 41 7.48 0.59 -15.59
N HIS A 42 8.18 1.09 -14.57
CA HIS A 42 8.21 0.48 -13.25
C HIS A 42 6.83 0.58 -12.56
N TRP A 43 6.24 -0.56 -12.21
CA TRP A 43 4.90 -0.67 -11.62
C TRP A 43 4.64 0.28 -10.44
N GLY A 44 5.62 0.45 -9.55
CA GLY A 44 5.49 1.38 -8.42
C GLY A 44 5.32 2.84 -8.86
N ARG A 45 6.08 3.29 -9.87
CA ARG A 45 5.98 4.66 -10.40
C ARG A 45 4.67 4.86 -11.16
N PHE A 46 4.27 3.83 -11.91
CA PHE A 46 3.00 3.83 -12.60
C PHE A 46 1.84 3.98 -11.60
N LEU A 47 1.76 3.12 -10.59
CA LEU A 47 0.70 3.17 -9.58
C LEU A 47 0.68 4.48 -8.78
N GLN A 48 1.85 5.08 -8.49
CA GLN A 48 1.97 6.40 -7.86
C GLN A 48 1.20 7.49 -8.64
N ARG A 49 1.30 7.50 -9.97
CA ARG A 49 0.57 8.45 -10.84
C ARG A 49 -0.91 8.10 -11.01
N HIS A 50 -1.29 6.85 -10.72
CA HIS A 50 -2.66 6.35 -10.84
C HIS A 50 -3.38 6.24 -9.47
N GLY A 51 -3.05 7.15 -8.54
CA GLY A 51 -3.81 7.37 -7.31
C GLY A 51 -3.18 6.85 -6.02
N LEU A 52 -2.01 6.19 -6.07
CA LEU A 52 -1.29 5.83 -4.83
C LEU A 52 -0.76 7.07 -4.11
N ASN A 53 -0.21 8.07 -4.81
CA ASN A 53 0.23 9.31 -4.17
C ASN A 53 -0.96 10.08 -3.57
N ASP A 54 -2.06 10.16 -4.31
CA ASP A 54 -3.26 10.84 -3.85
C ASP A 54 -3.86 10.17 -2.61
N LEU A 55 -3.91 8.82 -2.59
CA LEU A 55 -4.38 8.08 -1.43
C LEU A 55 -3.47 8.25 -0.21
N ASN A 56 -2.15 8.18 -0.40
CA ASN A 56 -1.19 8.42 0.69
C ASN A 56 -1.29 9.86 1.22
N GLY A 57 -1.43 10.85 0.33
CA GLY A 57 -1.66 12.25 0.69
C GLY A 57 -2.97 12.45 1.45
N TRP A 58 -4.06 11.85 0.97
CA TRP A 58 -5.38 11.94 1.61
C TRP A 58 -5.38 11.37 3.04
N THR A 59 -4.78 10.18 3.24
CA THR A 59 -4.66 9.61 4.60
C THR A 59 -3.78 10.47 5.50
N LYS A 60 -2.76 11.15 4.95
CA LYS A 60 -1.92 12.08 5.71
C LYS A 60 -2.69 13.32 6.16
N VAL A 61 -3.45 13.94 5.26
CA VAL A 61 -4.24 15.15 5.56
C VAL A 61 -5.30 14.89 6.64
N HIS A 62 -5.91 13.71 6.63
CA HIS A 62 -6.99 13.37 7.56
C HIS A 62 -6.52 12.61 8.81
N GLY A 63 -5.22 12.37 8.96
CA GLY A 63 -4.67 11.61 10.08
C GLY A 63 -5.09 10.14 10.10
N PHE A 64 -5.46 9.57 8.94
CA PHE A 64 -5.83 8.16 8.84
C PHE A 64 -4.60 7.25 8.83
N PRO A 65 -4.75 5.99 9.31
CA PRO A 65 -3.72 4.98 9.20
C PRO A 65 -3.27 4.75 7.75
N LYS A 66 -1.99 4.44 7.54
CA LYS A 66 -1.41 4.28 6.20
C LYS A 66 -1.77 2.95 5.55
N ILE A 67 -3.00 2.85 5.04
CA ILE A 67 -3.48 1.67 4.30
C ILE A 67 -2.61 1.32 3.08
N THR A 68 -1.98 2.31 2.45
CA THR A 68 -1.04 2.10 1.33
C THR A 68 0.19 1.28 1.72
N GLY A 69 0.45 1.11 3.01
CA GLY A 69 1.53 0.28 3.53
C GLY A 69 1.41 -1.21 3.22
N ILE A 70 0.23 -1.70 2.79
CA ILE A 70 0.08 -3.09 2.33
C ILE A 70 0.47 -3.29 0.87
N ILE A 71 0.99 -2.26 0.19
CA ILE A 71 1.50 -2.40 -1.18
C ILE A 71 3.00 -2.58 -1.10
N VAL A 72 3.49 -3.77 -1.46
CA VAL A 72 4.89 -4.15 -1.30
C VAL A 72 5.52 -4.65 -2.60
N ASN A 73 6.84 -4.67 -2.65
CA ASN A 73 7.56 -5.38 -3.70
C ASN A 73 7.39 -6.90 -3.48
N GLN A 74 7.15 -7.65 -4.54
CA GLN A 74 6.94 -9.11 -4.45
C GLN A 74 8.20 -9.92 -4.81
N ARG A 75 9.26 -9.24 -5.28
CA ARG A 75 10.49 -9.87 -5.79
C ARG A 75 11.70 -8.98 -5.50
N GLY A 76 12.88 -9.56 -5.64
CA GLY A 76 14.17 -8.86 -5.49
C GLY A 76 14.66 -8.75 -4.04
N ASP A 77 15.72 -7.97 -3.86
CA ASP A 77 16.37 -7.66 -2.58
C ASP A 77 15.45 -6.91 -1.59
N ARG A 78 14.43 -6.22 -2.11
CA ARG A 78 13.39 -5.53 -1.35
C ARG A 78 12.07 -6.29 -1.26
N ALA A 79 12.06 -7.60 -1.51
CA ALA A 79 10.85 -8.41 -1.38
C ALA A 79 10.16 -8.18 -0.02
N PHE A 80 8.83 -8.04 -0.09
CA PHE A 80 7.91 -7.80 1.01
C PHE A 80 8.13 -6.48 1.78
N ARG A 81 8.80 -5.52 1.15
CA ARG A 81 8.95 -4.16 1.66
C ARG A 81 8.20 -3.17 0.78
N PRO A 82 7.67 -2.06 1.33
CA PRO A 82 7.13 -0.99 0.50
C PRO A 82 8.25 -0.36 -0.35
N GLY A 83 7.87 0.48 -1.31
CA GLY A 83 8.83 1.21 -2.16
C GLY A 83 9.82 2.06 -1.35
N PRO A 84 11.00 2.37 -1.93
CA PRO A 84 12.09 3.06 -1.22
C PRO A 84 11.70 4.42 -0.65
N ASP A 85 10.81 5.15 -1.33
CA ASP A 85 10.37 6.48 -0.87
C ASP A 85 9.19 6.43 0.11
N TYR A 86 8.68 5.25 0.47
CA TYR A 86 7.46 5.12 1.28
C TYR A 86 7.59 5.78 2.65
N PHE A 87 8.66 5.46 3.39
CA PHE A 87 8.93 6.03 4.71
C PHE A 87 9.10 7.55 4.63
N LYS A 88 9.92 8.01 3.68
CA LYS A 88 10.17 9.43 3.43
C LYS A 88 8.87 10.19 3.12
N SER A 89 8.00 9.64 2.28
CA SER A 89 6.71 10.27 1.93
C SER A 89 5.78 10.46 3.15
N ASN A 90 5.97 9.62 4.16
CA ASN A 90 5.23 9.65 5.43
C ASN A 90 5.99 10.37 6.56
N GLY A 91 7.13 11.01 6.27
CA GLY A 91 7.92 11.75 7.25
C GLY A 91 8.71 10.86 8.21
N GLN A 92 8.92 9.60 7.84
CA GLN A 92 9.64 8.60 8.63
C GLN A 92 11.03 8.36 8.07
N LYS A 93 11.94 7.89 8.92
CA LYS A 93 13.26 7.42 8.48
C LYS A 93 13.11 6.11 7.71
N ASP A 94 14.01 5.88 6.76
CA ASP A 94 14.01 4.61 6.04
C ASP A 94 14.25 3.45 7.03
N GLY A 95 13.44 2.40 6.91
CA GLY A 95 13.52 1.25 7.81
C GLY A 95 12.88 1.41 9.19
N GLU A 96 12.00 2.40 9.40
CA GLU A 96 11.15 2.49 10.61
C GLU A 96 10.05 1.41 10.58
N TRP A 97 10.46 0.14 10.63
CA TRP A 97 9.60 -1.03 10.43
C TRP A 97 8.51 -1.13 11.50
N GLN A 98 8.82 -0.82 12.76
CA GLN A 98 7.84 -0.84 13.83
C GLN A 98 6.71 0.16 13.58
N TRP A 99 7.03 1.34 13.06
CA TRP A 99 6.01 2.32 12.68
C TRP A 99 5.15 1.78 11.53
N TRP A 100 5.77 1.22 10.49
CA TRP A 100 5.04 0.69 9.34
C TRP A 100 4.09 -0.45 9.73
N GLU A 101 4.55 -1.40 10.54
CA GLU A 101 3.74 -2.49 11.07
C GLU A 101 2.56 -1.96 11.90
N ASN A 102 2.80 -0.95 12.74
CA ASN A 102 1.75 -0.31 13.53
C ASN A 102 0.71 0.40 12.65
N GLU A 103 1.11 1.07 11.58
CA GLU A 103 0.20 1.71 10.63
C GLU A 103 -0.66 0.68 9.90
N VAL A 104 -0.06 -0.42 9.44
CA VAL A 104 -0.80 -1.50 8.77
C VAL A 104 -1.78 -2.16 9.74
N ALA A 105 -1.36 -2.42 10.98
CA ALA A 105 -2.23 -2.98 12.01
C ALA A 105 -3.39 -2.04 12.39
N GLN A 106 -3.14 -0.73 12.47
CA GLN A 106 -4.18 0.27 12.67
C GLN A 106 -5.13 0.35 11.48
N ALA A 107 -4.60 0.35 10.26
CA ALA A 107 -5.40 0.39 9.04
C ALA A 107 -6.30 -0.83 8.91
N ALA A 108 -5.85 -2.02 9.33
CA ALA A 108 -6.67 -3.23 9.34
C ALA A 108 -7.82 -3.19 10.36
N LYS A 109 -7.71 -2.36 11.41
CA LYS A 109 -8.73 -2.19 12.46
C LYS A 109 -9.64 -0.98 12.22
N PHE A 110 -9.23 -0.08 11.33
CA PHE A 110 -9.95 1.16 11.05
C PHE A 110 -11.23 0.87 10.27
N ASP A 111 -12.33 1.53 10.65
CA ASP A 111 -13.59 1.43 9.93
C ASP A 111 -13.53 2.25 8.63
N TRP A 112 -13.23 1.56 7.54
CA TRP A 112 -13.21 2.17 6.20
C TRP A 112 -14.59 2.28 5.55
N SER A 113 -15.64 1.71 6.14
CA SER A 113 -16.98 1.66 5.54
C SER A 113 -17.53 3.03 5.10
N PRO A 114 -17.25 4.17 5.78
CA PRO A 114 -17.72 5.47 5.33
C PRO A 114 -17.04 5.99 4.06
N TYR A 115 -15.95 5.36 3.60
CA TYR A 115 -15.07 5.87 2.54
C TYR A 115 -14.99 4.96 1.30
N VAL A 116 -15.69 3.81 1.28
CA VAL A 116 -15.57 2.76 0.24
C VAL A 116 -16.84 2.46 -0.52
#